data_AF-A0A2V6P7I4-F1
#
_entry.id   AF-A0A2V6P7I4-F1
#
_cell.length_a   1.000
_cell.length_b   1.000
_cell.length_c   1.000
_cell.angle_alpha   90.00
_cell.angle_beta   90.00
_cell.angle_gamma   90.00
#
_symmetry.space_group_name_H-M   'P 1'
#
loop_
_entity.id
_entity.type
_entity.pdbx_description
1 polymer ?
#
loop_
_entity_poly.entity_id
_entity_poly.type
_entity_poly.pdbx_seq_one_letter_code
_entity_poly.pdbx_strand_id
1 'polypeptide(L)'
;MVLVVLNTAGCAPFRSKPTEQRTTEGLTAEQVFTYRVLLQNGREPNFEEWRTWRDDMDERISAYLREHPDAANSFDVTKFRLLHQTSVGMTKQQVQILLGPPEGTTSDAAQIEKVARRYWRQIKEKATEAWVYPLGWNLYFAGDRLIDITQYLP
;
A
#
# COMPACT_ATOMS: atom_id res chain seq x y z
N MET A 1 -18.21 12.40 -58.97
CA MET A 1 -17.05 11.73 -58.36
C MET A 1 -16.98 12.22 -56.91
N VAL A 2 -17.48 11.45 -55.96
CA VAL A 2 -17.60 11.88 -54.55
C VAL A 2 -16.36 11.43 -53.79
N LEU A 3 -15.55 12.40 -53.35
CA LEU A 3 -14.40 12.18 -52.49
C LEU A 3 -14.88 12.01 -51.05
N VAL A 4 -14.86 10.76 -50.56
CA VAL A 4 -15.04 10.45 -49.14
C VAL A 4 -13.69 10.64 -48.45
N VAL A 5 -13.56 11.70 -47.68
CA VAL A 5 -12.40 11.94 -46.81
C VAL A 5 -12.60 11.11 -45.54
N LEU A 6 -11.95 9.95 -45.47
CA LEU A 6 -11.79 9.20 -44.22
C LEU A 6 -10.89 10.00 -43.28
N ASN A 7 -11.48 10.66 -42.29
CA ASN A 7 -10.76 11.14 -41.13
C ASN A 7 -10.49 9.92 -40.22
N THR A 8 -9.27 9.40 -40.28
CA THR A 8 -8.76 8.46 -39.29
C THR A 8 -8.54 9.20 -37.98
N ALA A 9 -9.52 9.10 -37.08
CA ALA A 9 -9.34 9.47 -35.68
C ALA A 9 -8.22 8.60 -35.09
N GLY A 10 -7.06 9.22 -34.85
CA GLY A 10 -5.92 8.54 -34.26
C GLY A 10 -6.27 7.97 -32.89
N CYS A 11 -5.89 6.72 -32.66
CA CYS A 11 -5.82 6.12 -31.34
C CYS A 11 -4.82 6.94 -30.50
N ALA A 12 -5.30 7.88 -29.70
CA ALA A 12 -4.51 8.43 -28.61
C ALA A 12 -4.33 7.30 -27.58
N PRO A 13 -3.10 6.81 -27.30
CA PRO A 13 -2.92 5.94 -26.16
C PRO A 13 -3.32 6.74 -24.92
N PHE A 14 -4.27 6.22 -24.16
CA PHE A 14 -4.61 6.73 -22.84
C PHE A 14 -3.33 6.76 -21.99
N ARG A 15 -2.62 7.89 -21.98
CA ARG A 15 -1.66 8.20 -20.93
C ARG A 15 -2.51 8.42 -19.68
N SER A 16 -2.73 7.35 -18.92
CA SER A 16 -3.22 7.45 -17.55
C SER A 16 -2.37 8.49 -16.84
N LYS A 17 -3.02 9.51 -16.26
CA LYS A 17 -2.29 10.53 -15.49
C LYS A 17 -1.54 9.84 -14.36
N PRO A 18 -0.31 10.27 -14.02
CA PRO A 18 0.40 9.77 -12.87
C PRO A 18 -0.51 9.86 -11.64
N THR A 19 -0.66 8.75 -10.91
CA THR A 19 -1.42 8.76 -9.65
C THR A 19 -0.49 9.27 -8.58
N GLU A 20 -0.72 10.51 -8.14
CA GLU A 20 -0.03 11.10 -7.00
C GLU A 20 -1.08 11.52 -5.98
N GLN A 21 -1.16 10.77 -4.87
CA GLN A 21 -2.17 10.97 -3.85
C GLN A 21 -1.61 10.82 -2.43
N ARG A 22 -2.31 11.44 -1.48
CA ARG A 22 -2.13 11.30 -0.04
C ARG A 22 -3.44 10.84 0.57
N THR A 23 -3.39 9.85 1.45
CA THR A 23 -4.58 9.17 1.98
C THR A 23 -4.34 8.70 3.41
N THR A 24 -5.41 8.45 4.14
CA THR A 24 -5.38 7.83 5.48
C THR A 24 -5.51 6.31 5.42
N GLU A 25 -5.85 5.77 4.25
CA GLU A 25 -6.01 4.34 3.98
C GLU A 25 -5.11 3.92 2.83
N GLY A 26 -4.32 2.87 3.05
CA GLY A 26 -3.33 2.36 2.11
C GLY A 26 -3.75 1.08 1.41
N LEU A 27 -2.76 0.29 0.99
CA LEU A 27 -2.99 -1.00 0.33
C LEU A 27 -3.67 -1.98 1.26
N THR A 28 -4.38 -2.90 0.62
CA THR A 28 -4.81 -4.14 1.24
C THR A 28 -3.72 -5.20 1.12
N ALA A 29 -3.71 -6.13 2.07
CA ALA A 29 -2.86 -7.32 2.05
C ALA A 29 -3.08 -8.15 0.77
N GLU A 30 -4.32 -8.21 0.29
CA GLU A 30 -4.72 -8.90 -0.95
C GLU A 30 -4.02 -8.33 -2.19
N GLN A 31 -3.93 -6.99 -2.29
CA GLN A 31 -3.25 -6.32 -3.39
C GLN A 31 -1.76 -6.67 -3.41
N VAL A 32 -1.12 -6.66 -2.23
CA VAL A 32 0.30 -7.03 -2.12
C VAL A 32 0.53 -8.50 -2.45
N PHE A 33 -0.32 -9.39 -1.96
CA PHE A 33 -0.23 -10.82 -2.27
C PHE A 33 -0.36 -11.08 -3.77
N THR A 34 -1.40 -10.53 -4.39
CA THR A 34 -1.64 -10.65 -5.83
C THR A 34 -0.46 -10.13 -6.63
N TYR A 35 0.06 -8.95 -6.27
CA TYR A 35 1.22 -8.36 -6.94
C TYR A 35 2.46 -9.23 -6.82
N ARG A 36 2.74 -9.80 -5.63
CA ARG A 36 3.90 -10.68 -5.41
C ARG A 36 3.80 -11.95 -6.23
N VAL A 37 2.64 -12.61 -6.25
CA VAL A 37 2.44 -13.82 -7.06
C VAL A 37 2.56 -13.50 -8.55
N LEU A 38 2.02 -12.36 -8.99
CA LEU A 38 2.18 -11.91 -10.37
C LEU A 38 3.64 -11.68 -10.75
N LEU A 39 4.42 -11.03 -9.89
CA LEU A 39 5.85 -10.83 -10.13
C LEU A 39 6.65 -12.14 -10.14
N GLN A 40 6.34 -13.07 -9.25
CA GLN A 40 7.09 -14.32 -9.10
C GLN A 40 6.73 -15.35 -10.17
N ASN A 41 5.44 -15.48 -10.50
CA ASN A 41 4.91 -16.58 -11.32
C ASN A 41 4.39 -16.11 -12.69
N GLY A 42 4.31 -14.79 -12.93
CA GLY A 42 3.77 -14.23 -14.17
C GLY A 42 2.25 -14.44 -14.35
N ARG A 43 1.56 -14.85 -13.28
CA ARG A 43 0.10 -15.09 -13.26
C ARG A 43 -0.51 -14.63 -11.95
N GLU A 44 -1.81 -14.41 -11.95
CA GLU A 44 -2.57 -14.21 -10.71
C GLU A 44 -2.57 -15.46 -9.83
N PRO A 45 -2.81 -15.31 -8.50
CA PRO A 45 -2.91 -16.45 -7.60
C PRO A 45 -4.10 -17.35 -7.97
N ASN A 46 -3.89 -18.66 -7.85
CA ASN A 46 -4.94 -19.65 -8.04
C ASN A 46 -5.77 -19.82 -6.76
N PHE A 47 -6.82 -20.64 -6.82
CA PHE A 47 -7.73 -20.84 -5.70
C PHE A 47 -7.04 -21.39 -4.44
N GLU A 48 -6.12 -22.34 -4.58
CA GLU A 48 -5.42 -22.97 -3.45
C GLU A 48 -4.44 -21.99 -2.79
N GLU A 49 -3.72 -21.21 -3.59
CA GLU A 49 -2.84 -20.13 -3.12
C GLU A 49 -3.63 -19.07 -2.35
N TRP A 50 -4.79 -18.65 -2.88
CA TRP A 50 -5.69 -17.72 -2.21
C TRP A 50 -6.20 -18.24 -0.88
N ARG A 51 -6.64 -19.51 -0.86
CA ARG A 51 -7.13 -20.16 0.36
C ARG A 51 -6.04 -20.19 1.42
N THR A 52 -4.86 -20.71 1.06
CA THR A 52 -3.73 -20.85 1.98
C THR A 52 -3.27 -19.50 2.53
N TRP A 53 -3.19 -18.48 1.66
CA TRP A 53 -2.82 -17.14 2.08
C TRP A 53 -3.84 -16.52 3.04
N ARG A 54 -5.15 -16.71 2.80
CA ARG A 54 -6.20 -16.18 3.68
C ARG A 54 -6.15 -16.84 5.05
N ASP A 55 -6.00 -18.17 5.08
CA ASP A 55 -5.89 -18.93 6.33
C ASP A 55 -4.66 -18.47 7.16
N ASP A 56 -3.49 -18.27 6.52
CA ASP A 56 -2.29 -17.71 7.16
C ASP A 56 -2.50 -16.28 7.69
N MET A 57 -3.14 -15.42 6.89
CA MET A 57 -3.42 -14.04 7.27
C MET A 57 -4.32 -13.96 8.51
N ASP A 58 -5.42 -14.73 8.51
CA ASP A 58 -6.37 -14.80 9.62
C ASP A 58 -5.71 -15.33 10.89
N GLU A 59 -4.84 -16.34 10.77
CA GLU A 59 -4.07 -16.89 11.89
C GLU A 59 -3.13 -15.84 12.49
N ARG A 60 -2.34 -15.14 11.67
CA ARG A 60 -1.38 -14.12 12.12
C ARG A 60 -2.07 -12.93 12.78
N ILE A 61 -3.19 -12.47 12.22
CA ILE A 61 -4.01 -11.41 12.82
C ILE A 61 -4.58 -11.88 14.16
N SER A 62 -5.10 -13.11 14.22
CA SER A 62 -5.66 -13.67 15.46
C SER A 62 -4.61 -13.87 16.54
N ALA A 63 -3.39 -14.29 16.18
CA ALA A 63 -2.26 -14.35 17.10
C ALA A 63 -1.91 -12.97 17.66
N TYR A 64 -1.77 -11.98 16.78
CA TYR A 64 -1.47 -10.61 17.19
C TYR A 64 -2.53 -10.02 18.13
N LEU A 65 -3.81 -10.19 17.82
CA LEU A 65 -4.89 -9.64 18.66
C LEU A 65 -4.99 -10.33 20.03
N ARG A 66 -4.54 -11.59 20.16
CA ARG A 66 -4.44 -12.27 21.46
C ARG A 66 -3.31 -11.72 22.31
N GLU A 67 -2.18 -11.39 21.69
CA GLU A 67 -1.01 -10.83 22.37
C GLU A 67 -1.19 -9.34 22.71
N HIS A 68 -2.04 -8.63 21.97
CA HIS A 68 -2.29 -7.20 22.11
C HIS A 68 -3.78 -6.91 22.35
N PRO A 69 -4.33 -7.20 23.54
CA PRO A 69 -5.75 -6.98 23.84
C PRO A 69 -6.14 -5.50 23.75
N ASP A 70 -5.22 -4.57 24.01
CA ASP A 70 -5.44 -3.13 23.83
C ASP A 70 -5.60 -2.76 22.35
N ALA A 71 -4.89 -3.45 21.46
CA ALA A 71 -5.03 -3.26 20.03
C ALA A 71 -6.42 -3.68 19.57
N ALA A 72 -7.01 -4.74 20.12
CA ALA A 72 -8.34 -5.26 19.77
C ALA A 72 -9.51 -4.29 20.07
N ASN A 73 -9.28 -3.25 20.88
CA ASN A 73 -10.27 -2.20 21.18
C ASN A 73 -10.02 -0.90 20.41
N SER A 74 -9.01 -0.83 19.55
CA SER A 74 -8.69 0.38 18.81
C SER A 74 -9.61 0.59 17.59
N PHE A 75 -9.78 1.85 17.17
CA PHE A 75 -10.59 2.22 16.02
C PHE A 75 -10.14 1.52 14.73
N ASP A 76 -8.83 1.26 14.62
CA ASP A 76 -8.19 0.69 13.43
C ASP A 76 -8.38 -0.83 13.32
N VAL A 77 -8.94 -1.50 14.34
CA VAL A 77 -9.17 -2.96 14.35
C VAL A 77 -10.08 -3.40 13.22
N THR A 78 -11.09 -2.59 12.90
CA THR A 78 -12.00 -2.90 11.80
C THR A 78 -11.22 -2.97 10.48
N LYS A 79 -10.32 -2.02 10.23
CA LYS A 79 -9.48 -2.00 9.03
C LYS A 79 -8.45 -3.11 9.03
N PHE A 80 -7.81 -3.37 10.18
CA PHE A 80 -6.80 -4.40 10.35
C PHE A 80 -7.37 -5.82 10.22
N ARG A 81 -8.46 -6.12 10.93
CA ARG A 81 -9.04 -7.47 11.03
C ARG A 81 -10.01 -7.81 9.91
N LEU A 82 -10.83 -6.86 9.44
CA LEU A 82 -11.90 -7.17 8.49
C LEU A 82 -11.54 -6.80 7.06
N LEU A 83 -10.85 -5.68 6.85
CA LEU A 83 -10.51 -5.21 5.50
C LEU A 83 -9.09 -5.57 5.07
N HIS A 84 -8.27 -6.09 6.00
CA HIS A 84 -6.84 -6.34 5.80
C HIS A 84 -6.12 -5.14 5.16
N GLN A 85 -6.52 -3.93 5.54
CA GLN A 85 -6.13 -2.68 4.91
C GLN A 85 -5.30 -1.85 5.87
N THR A 86 -4.17 -1.32 5.37
CA THR A 86 -3.36 -0.40 6.16
C THR A 86 -4.06 0.95 6.37
N SER A 87 -3.91 1.53 7.56
CA SER A 87 -4.46 2.85 7.87
C SER A 87 -3.58 3.60 8.88
N VAL A 88 -3.58 4.93 8.77
CA VAL A 88 -2.91 5.82 9.74
C VAL A 88 -3.38 5.50 11.15
N GLY A 89 -2.46 5.41 12.11
CA GLY A 89 -2.70 4.98 13.49
C GLY A 89 -2.14 3.59 13.81
N MET A 90 -2.01 2.74 12.78
CA MET A 90 -1.45 1.39 12.94
C MET A 90 0.01 1.39 13.41
N THR A 91 0.39 0.33 14.13
CA THR A 91 1.79 0.06 14.50
C THR A 91 2.56 -0.50 13.31
N LYS A 92 3.89 -0.42 13.36
CA LYS A 92 4.76 -1.07 12.37
C LYS A 92 4.51 -2.58 12.29
N GLN A 93 4.30 -3.22 13.43
CA GLN A 93 4.01 -4.65 13.48
C GLN A 93 2.69 -4.99 12.77
N GLN A 94 1.63 -4.19 12.97
CA GLN A 94 0.37 -4.38 12.24
C GLN A 94 0.58 -4.23 10.72
N VAL A 95 1.32 -3.21 10.29
CA VAL A 95 1.63 -3.01 8.86
C VAL A 95 2.41 -4.19 8.29
N GLN A 96 3.40 -4.72 9.01
CA GLN A 96 4.16 -5.90 8.59
C GLN A 96 3.34 -7.18 8.59
N ILE A 97 2.36 -7.33 9.50
CA ILE A 97 1.44 -8.46 9.47
C ILE A 97 0.66 -8.44 8.15
N LEU A 98 0.06 -7.30 7.81
CA LEU A 98 -0.75 -7.14 6.61
C LEU A 98 0.08 -7.24 5.31
N LEU A 99 1.14 -6.45 5.20
CA LEU A 99 1.84 -6.26 3.93
C LEU A 99 3.13 -7.10 3.83
N GLY A 100 3.58 -7.69 4.93
CA GLY A 100 4.92 -8.29 5.00
C GLY A 100 6.04 -7.24 4.93
N PRO A 101 7.27 -7.66 4.57
CA PRO A 101 8.40 -6.75 4.51
C PRO A 101 8.22 -5.70 3.39
N PRO A 102 8.64 -4.45 3.64
CA PRO A 102 8.69 -3.41 2.61
C PRO A 102 9.80 -3.69 1.58
N GLU A 103 9.68 -3.11 0.39
CA GLU A 103 10.72 -3.16 -0.66
C GLU A 103 11.93 -2.31 -0.31
N GLY A 104 11.71 -1.26 0.51
CA GLY A 104 12.77 -0.42 1.04
C GLY A 104 12.34 0.32 2.30
N THR A 105 13.30 0.57 3.18
CA THR A 105 13.11 1.37 4.40
C THR A 105 14.17 2.46 4.46
N THR A 106 13.79 3.65 4.88
CA THR A 106 14.74 4.74 5.09
C THR A 106 14.36 5.62 6.27
N SER A 107 15.37 6.01 7.04
CA SER A 107 15.28 7.00 8.12
C SER A 107 16.06 8.28 7.79
N ASP A 108 16.65 8.36 6.58
CA ASP A 108 17.34 9.56 6.12
C ASP A 108 16.31 10.59 5.63
N ALA A 109 16.26 11.74 6.30
CA ALA A 109 15.34 12.83 5.98
C ALA A 109 15.41 13.25 4.49
N ALA A 110 16.59 13.24 3.88
CA ALA A 110 16.74 13.59 2.47
C ALA A 110 16.10 12.55 1.53
N GLN A 111 16.11 11.27 1.91
CA GLN A 111 15.41 10.21 1.17
C GLN A 111 13.92 10.25 1.41
N ILE A 112 13.48 10.50 2.66
CA ILE A 112 12.06 10.66 2.99
C ILE A 112 11.47 11.82 2.17
N GLU A 113 12.18 12.94 2.04
CA GLU A 113 11.75 14.07 1.19
C GLU A 113 11.55 13.66 -0.27
N LYS A 114 12.51 12.94 -0.85
CA LYS A 114 12.40 12.44 -2.24
C LYS A 114 11.19 11.54 -2.45
N VAL A 115 10.90 10.68 -1.48
CA VAL A 115 9.76 9.76 -1.53
C VAL A 115 8.44 10.53 -1.33
N ALA A 116 8.40 11.50 -0.41
CA ALA A 116 7.22 12.31 -0.11
C ALA A 116 6.86 13.35 -1.18
N ARG A 117 7.81 13.77 -2.02
CA ARG A 117 7.59 14.67 -3.15
C ARG A 117 6.81 15.93 -2.72
N ARG A 118 5.70 16.25 -3.39
CA ARG A 118 4.86 17.41 -3.11
C ARG A 118 4.25 17.42 -1.70
N TYR A 119 4.15 16.25 -1.05
CA TYR A 119 3.57 16.12 0.29
C TYR A 119 4.59 16.31 1.41
N TRP A 120 5.88 16.50 1.08
CA TRP A 120 6.94 16.66 2.07
C TRP A 120 6.63 17.72 3.14
N ARG A 121 6.09 18.88 2.73
CA ARG A 121 5.74 19.97 3.67
C ARG A 121 4.76 19.55 4.77
N GLN A 122 3.91 18.56 4.50
CA GLN A 122 2.87 18.08 5.43
C GLN A 122 3.40 16.95 6.33
N ILE A 123 4.45 16.25 5.90
CA ILE A 123 4.97 15.03 6.51
C ILE A 123 6.22 15.30 7.37
N LYS A 124 7.06 16.27 6.97
CA LYS A 124 8.41 16.51 7.49
C LYS A 124 8.52 16.73 9.00
N GLU A 125 7.47 17.23 9.65
CA GLU A 125 7.51 17.57 11.08
C GLU A 125 7.38 16.34 11.97
N LYS A 126 6.80 15.25 11.44
CA LYS A 126 6.44 14.08 12.23
C LYS A 126 7.14 12.81 11.75
N ALA A 127 7.44 12.69 10.45
CA ALA A 127 8.00 11.48 9.89
C ALA A 127 9.47 11.30 10.29
N THR A 128 9.76 10.18 10.93
CA THR A 128 11.11 9.73 11.27
C THR A 128 11.59 8.62 10.33
N GLU A 129 10.67 7.94 9.66
CA GLU A 129 10.98 6.80 8.79
C GLU A 129 9.95 6.68 7.67
N ALA A 130 10.38 6.19 6.51
CA ALA A 130 9.53 5.87 5.39
C ALA A 130 9.76 4.43 4.91
N TRP A 131 8.67 3.72 4.66
CA TRP A 131 8.65 2.38 4.07
C TRP A 131 8.04 2.45 2.67
N VAL A 132 8.70 1.82 1.71
CA VAL A 132 8.26 1.74 0.32
C VAL A 132 7.68 0.36 0.08
N TYR A 133 6.48 0.33 -0.48
CA TYR A 133 5.74 -0.86 -0.84
C TYR A 133 5.44 -0.89 -2.35
N PRO A 134 5.07 -2.06 -2.89
CA PRO A 134 4.62 -2.18 -4.27
C PRO A 134 3.57 -1.15 -4.69
N LEU A 135 3.36 -1.04 -6.01
CA LEU A 135 2.31 -0.19 -6.58
C LEU A 135 2.45 1.29 -6.19
N GLY A 136 3.68 1.73 -5.92
CA GLY A 136 4.04 3.13 -5.68
C GLY A 136 3.67 3.65 -4.30
N TRP A 137 3.33 2.77 -3.35
CA TRP A 137 2.87 3.18 -2.03
C TRP A 137 4.01 3.45 -1.07
N ASN A 138 3.88 4.53 -0.30
CA ASN A 138 4.86 4.94 0.69
C ASN A 138 4.14 5.20 2.02
N LEU A 139 4.66 4.61 3.08
CA LEU A 139 4.11 4.67 4.43
C LEU A 139 5.10 5.41 5.32
N TYR A 140 4.65 6.42 6.05
CA TYR A 140 5.51 7.27 6.87
C TYR A 140 5.21 7.03 8.35
N PHE A 141 6.27 6.86 9.13
CA PHE A 141 6.16 6.52 10.54
C PHE A 141 6.76 7.61 11.43
N ALA A 142 6.13 7.83 12.57
CA ALA A 142 6.70 8.54 13.71
C ALA A 142 6.91 7.53 14.84
N GLY A 143 8.16 7.13 15.08
CA GLY A 143 8.46 6.03 15.99
C GLY A 143 7.82 4.73 15.49
N ASP A 144 6.87 4.19 16.25
CA ASP A 144 6.15 2.94 15.89
C ASP A 144 4.83 3.18 15.15
N ARG A 145 4.36 4.43 15.03
CA ARG A 145 3.02 4.71 14.51
C ARG A 145 3.05 5.19 13.06
N LEU A 146 2.19 4.61 12.23
CA LEU A 146 1.91 5.07 10.87
C LEU A 146 1.17 6.41 10.96
N ILE A 147 1.76 7.47 10.41
CA ILE A 147 1.23 8.84 10.50
C ILE A 147 0.70 9.36 9.16
N ASP A 148 1.17 8.81 8.04
CA ASP A 148 0.80 9.28 6.71
C ASP A 148 1.02 8.19 5.66
N ILE A 149 0.26 8.27 4.57
CA ILE A 149 0.34 7.34 3.44
C ILE A 149 0.26 8.14 2.14
N THR A 150 1.21 7.91 1.25
CA THR A 150 1.17 8.46 -0.11
C THR A 150 1.25 7.35 -1.13
N GLN A 151 0.79 7.64 -2.34
CA GLN A 151 0.98 6.77 -3.50
C GLN A 151 1.47 7.61 -4.68
N TYR A 152 2.50 7.10 -5.34
CA TYR A 152 3.03 7.64 -6.58
C TYR A 152 3.20 6.51 -7.61
N LEU A 153 2.33 6.47 -8.62
CA LEU A 153 2.46 5.65 -9.81
C LEU A 153 2.70 6.56 -11.03
N PRO A 154 3.83 6.42 -11.74
CA PRO A 154 4.17 7.23 -12.91
C PRO A 154 3.26 6.97 -14.12
#